data_AF-X1UL04-F1
#
_entry.id   AF-X1UL04-F1
#
_cell.length_a   1.000
_cell.length_b   1.000
_cell.length_c   1.000
_cell.angle_alpha   90.00
_cell.angle_beta   90.00
_cell.angle_gamma   90.00
#
_symmetry.space_group_name_H-M   'P 1'
#
loop_
_entity.id
_entity.type
_entity.pdbx_description
1 polymer ?
#
loop_
_entity_poly.entity_id
_entity_poly.type
_entity_poly.pdbx_seq_one_letter_code
_entity_poly.pdbx_strand_id
1 'polypeptide(L)'
;MTVHDIRESIENSVVTTTDDLTIIQKKVELKRGMRHQVLAVDIFQDAVLNTDAIDTYVEFFVTPYPVIYFNMDMALFNPNRGPVAASDSILFKANMTFSGSDSGFPVINQYPSPQISAGPSFA
;
A
#
# COMPACT_ATOMS: atom_id res chain seq x y z
N MET A 1 3.79 -11.49 25.58
CA MET A 1 3.32 -11.38 24.18
C MET A 1 4.55 -11.22 23.32
N THR A 2 4.86 -12.17 22.45
CA THR A 2 6.05 -12.08 21.59
C THR A 2 5.68 -11.26 20.37
N VAL A 3 6.43 -10.18 20.11
CA VAL A 3 6.29 -9.38 18.89
C VAL A 3 7.01 -10.14 17.77
N HIS A 4 6.35 -10.27 16.63
CA HIS A 4 6.91 -10.90 15.45
C HIS A 4 7.01 -9.87 14.34
N ASP A 5 8.23 -9.66 13.83
CA ASP A 5 8.46 -8.82 12.66
C ASP A 5 8.27 -9.65 11.40
N ILE A 6 7.40 -9.17 10.51
CA ILE A 6 7.14 -9.78 9.21
C ILE A 6 7.66 -8.83 8.15
N ARG A 7 8.55 -9.33 7.28
CA ARG A 7 9.12 -8.56 6.18
C ARG A 7 8.64 -9.14 4.87
N GLU A 8 7.93 -8.33 4.11
CA GLU A 8 7.40 -8.73 2.81
C GLU A 8 7.86 -7.75 1.74
N SER A 9 8.26 -8.29 0.60
CA SER A 9 8.59 -7.52 -0.60
C SER A 9 7.67 -7.93 -1.75
N ILE A 10 7.28 -6.95 -2.55
CA ILE A 10 6.60 -7.12 -3.83
C ILE A 10 7.55 -6.55 -4.88
N GLU A 11 8.09 -7.43 -5.72
CA GLU A 11 9.05 -7.05 -6.76
C GLU A 11 8.57 -7.61 -8.09
N ASN A 12 8.29 -6.71 -9.04
CA ASN A 12 7.95 -7.03 -10.42
C ASN A 12 8.80 -6.16 -11.34
N SER A 13 9.44 -6.78 -12.33
CA SER A 13 10.27 -6.06 -13.30
C SER A 13 9.47 -5.20 -14.27
N VAL A 14 8.27 -5.66 -14.66
CA VAL A 14 7.32 -4.94 -15.51
C VAL A 14 5.92 -5.29 -15.05
N VAL A 15 5.08 -4.27 -14.88
CA VAL A 15 3.65 -4.43 -14.62
C VAL A 15 2.92 -3.96 -15.87
N THR A 16 2.31 -4.89 -16.60
CA THR A 16 1.47 -4.57 -17.75
C THR A 16 0.02 -4.44 -17.31
N THR A 17 -0.58 -3.32 -17.67
CA THR A 17 -1.96 -2.98 -17.30
C THR A 17 -2.83 -3.10 -18.55
N THR A 18 -3.91 -3.88 -18.49
CA THR A 18 -4.83 -4.08 -19.63
C THR A 18 -5.99 -3.08 -19.67
N ASP A 19 -6.36 -2.52 -18.52
CA ASP A 19 -7.44 -1.54 -18.32
C ASP A 19 -6.95 -0.38 -17.43
N ASP A 20 -7.81 0.52 -16.95
CA ASP A 20 -7.37 1.65 -16.08
C ASP A 20 -6.97 1.23 -14.64
N LEU A 21 -7.16 -0.03 -14.27
CA LEU A 21 -6.86 -0.57 -12.93
C LEU A 21 -6.06 -1.86 -13.02
N THR A 22 -4.94 -1.92 -12.30
CA THR A 22 -4.18 -3.15 -12.06
C THR A 22 -4.05 -3.41 -10.57
N ILE A 23 -4.30 -4.67 -10.18
CA ILE A 23 -4.26 -5.11 -8.79
C ILE A 23 -3.12 -6.10 -8.61
N ILE A 24 -2.20 -5.78 -7.70
CA ILE A 24 -1.13 -6.67 -7.26
C ILE A 24 -1.42 -7.05 -5.81
N GLN A 25 -1.50 -8.35 -5.54
CA GLN A 25 -1.80 -8.88 -4.22
C GLN A 25 -0.76 -9.90 -3.79
N LYS A 26 -0.29 -9.75 -2.54
CA LYS A 26 0.53 -10.75 -1.87
C LYS A 26 -0.16 -11.16 -0.57
N LYS A 27 -0.26 -12.47 -0.34
CA LYS A 27 -0.82 -13.01 0.89
C LYS A 27 0.29 -13.16 1.93
N VAL A 28 0.10 -12.53 3.09
CA VAL A 28 0.98 -12.71 4.25
C VAL A 28 0.50 -13.91 5.05
N GLU A 29 1.36 -14.91 5.24
CA GLU A 29 1.00 -16.12 5.99
C GLU A 29 1.26 -15.93 7.48
N LEU A 30 0.19 -15.91 8.29
CA LEU A 30 0.27 -15.83 9.74
C LEU A 30 0.19 -17.22 10.39
N LYS A 31 0.88 -17.38 11.53
CA LYS A 31 0.85 -18.64 12.28
C LYS A 31 -0.58 -18.98 12.75
N ARG A 32 -1.05 -20.17 12.40
CA ARG A 32 -2.39 -20.65 12.77
C ARG A 32 -2.53 -20.86 14.29
N GLY A 33 -3.76 -20.71 14.81
CA GLY A 33 -4.08 -20.96 16.22
C GLY A 33 -3.67 -19.82 17.18
N MET A 34 -3.24 -18.68 16.65
CA MET A 34 -2.83 -17.51 17.43
C MET A 34 -3.70 -16.31 17.07
N ARG A 35 -3.93 -15.41 18.03
CA ARG A 35 -4.52 -14.09 17.76
C ARG A 35 -3.40 -13.13 17.37
N HIS A 36 -3.53 -12.52 16.19
CA HIS A 36 -2.58 -11.55 15.68
C HIS A 36 -3.13 -10.13 15.86
N GLN A 37 -2.24 -9.19 16.15
CA GLN A 37 -2.55 -7.77 16.20
C GLN A 37 -1.43 -7.04 15.46
N VAL A 38 -1.81 -6.13 14.57
CA VAL A 38 -0.85 -5.24 13.89
C VAL A 38 -0.51 -4.11 14.85
N LEU A 39 0.79 -3.92 15.10
CA LEU A 39 1.32 -2.86 15.95
C LEU A 39 1.79 -1.67 15.11
N ALA A 40 2.59 -1.95 14.09
CA ALA A 40 3.09 -0.96 13.14
C ALA A 40 3.24 -1.61 11.76
N VAL A 41 3.09 -0.79 10.72
CA VAL A 41 3.37 -1.14 9.34
C VAL A 41 4.23 -0.03 8.78
N ASP A 42 5.31 -0.42 8.11
CA ASP A 42 6.20 0.49 7.39
C ASP A 42 6.20 0.13 5.90
N ILE A 43 6.32 1.15 5.06
CA ILE A 43 6.39 1.00 3.61
C ILE A 43 7.66 1.69 3.13
N PHE A 44 8.44 0.96 2.34
CA PHE A 44 9.65 1.47 1.73
C PHE A 44 9.63 1.17 0.25
N GLN A 45 9.94 2.18 -0.56
CA GLN A 45 10.11 2.03 -1.99
C GLN A 45 11.61 1.91 -2.30
N ASP A 46 12.02 0.74 -2.78
CA ASP A 46 13.43 0.43 -3.03
C ASP A 46 13.93 0.97 -4.38
N ALA A 47 13.06 1.02 -5.39
CA ALA A 47 13.39 1.49 -6.74
C ALA A 47 12.45 2.60 -7.20
N VAL A 48 12.98 3.55 -8.00
CA VAL A 48 12.16 4.55 -8.68
C VAL A 48 11.32 3.83 -9.75
N LEU A 49 10.00 3.91 -9.61
CA LEU A 49 9.07 3.39 -10.60
C LEU A 49 8.94 4.39 -11.75
N ASN A 50 8.98 3.90 -12.97
CA ASN A 50 8.69 4.69 -14.17
C ASN A 50 7.43 4.15 -14.84
N THR A 51 6.68 5.03 -15.50
CA THR A 51 5.42 4.71 -16.16
C THR A 51 5.36 5.43 -17.50
N ASP A 52 4.80 4.76 -18.51
CA ASP A 52 4.53 5.37 -19.82
C ASP A 52 3.27 6.26 -19.79
N ALA A 53 2.50 6.22 -18.69
CA ALA A 53 1.31 7.05 -18.50
C ALA A 53 1.68 8.47 -18.02
N ILE A 54 0.79 9.43 -18.30
CA ILE A 54 0.98 10.82 -17.85
C ILE A 54 1.05 10.88 -16.32
N ASP A 55 0.06 10.30 -15.66
CA ASP A 55 -0.01 10.14 -14.21
C ASP A 55 -0.43 8.72 -13.87
N THR A 56 0.20 8.13 -12.85
CA THR A 56 -0.16 6.83 -12.28
C THR A 56 -0.34 6.97 -10.78
N TYR A 57 -1.48 6.54 -10.28
CA TYR A 57 -1.79 6.57 -8.86
C TYR A 57 -1.68 5.16 -8.30
N VAL A 58 -1.00 5.03 -7.17
CA VAL A 58 -0.81 3.74 -6.51
C VAL A 58 -1.34 3.85 -5.09
N GLU A 59 -2.22 2.92 -4.73
CA GLU A 59 -2.69 2.73 -3.37
C GLU A 59 -2.19 1.38 -2.84
N PHE A 60 -1.53 1.43 -1.69
CA PHE A 60 -1.17 0.25 -0.92
C PHE A 60 -2.09 0.14 0.27
N PHE A 61 -2.55 -1.07 0.58
CA PHE A 61 -3.31 -1.31 1.80
C PHE A 61 -3.07 -2.72 2.33
N VAL A 62 -3.11 -2.84 3.65
CA VAL A 62 -3.05 -4.13 4.35
C VAL A 62 -4.41 -4.38 4.97
N THR A 63 -4.99 -5.54 4.68
CA THR A 63 -6.31 -5.92 5.18
C THR A 63 -6.35 -7.41 5.53
N PRO A 64 -7.09 -7.80 6.58
CA PRO A 64 -7.34 -9.20 6.89
C PRO A 64 -8.51 -9.77 6.08
N TYR A 65 -9.20 -8.95 5.29
CA TYR A 65 -10.38 -9.33 4.51
C TYR A 65 -10.14 -9.13 3.01
N PRO A 66 -10.84 -9.88 2.14
CA PRO A 66 -10.85 -9.58 0.70
C PRO A 66 -11.36 -8.17 0.44
N VAL A 67 -10.69 -7.42 -0.44
CA VAL A 67 -11.11 -6.08 -0.84
C VAL A 67 -12.11 -6.14 -1.98
N ILE A 68 -13.25 -5.49 -1.78
CA ILE A 68 -14.21 -5.18 -2.84
C ILE A 68 -13.92 -3.76 -3.32
N TYR A 69 -13.65 -3.61 -4.61
CA TYR A 69 -13.41 -2.31 -5.22
C TYR A 69 -14.74 -1.66 -5.58
N PHE A 70 -14.83 -0.35 -5.32
CA PHE A 70 -16.00 0.45 -5.62
C PHE A 70 -15.63 1.47 -6.69
N ASN A 71 -16.60 1.87 -7.51
CA ASN A 71 -16.40 2.90 -8.53
C ASN A 71 -16.41 4.30 -7.89
N MET A 72 -15.37 4.58 -7.10
CA MET A 72 -15.13 5.88 -6.50
C MET A 72 -13.92 6.52 -7.17
N ASP A 73 -13.97 7.83 -7.34
CA ASP A 73 -12.86 8.59 -7.90
C ASP A 73 -11.72 8.75 -6.88
N MET A 74 -10.51 8.43 -7.31
CA MET A 74 -9.27 8.65 -6.54
C MET A 74 -8.79 10.10 -6.69
N ALA A 75 -8.92 10.65 -7.89
CA ALA A 75 -8.68 12.05 -8.22
C ALA A 75 -9.76 12.50 -9.22
N LEU A 76 -9.85 13.80 -9.52
CA LEU A 76 -10.85 14.29 -10.46
C LEU A 76 -10.71 13.58 -11.82
N PHE A 77 -11.77 12.90 -12.27
CA PHE A 77 -11.81 12.08 -13.48
C PHE A 77 -10.91 10.83 -13.48
N ASN A 78 -10.41 10.40 -12.31
CA ASN A 78 -9.66 9.16 -12.20
C ASN A 78 -10.40 8.14 -11.29
N PRO A 79 -11.16 7.20 -11.88
CA PRO A 79 -11.98 6.23 -11.13
C PRO A 79 -11.11 5.15 -10.45
N ASN A 80 -11.75 4.17 -9.82
CA ASN A 80 -11.11 2.97 -9.26
C ASN A 80 -10.31 3.15 -7.96
N ARG A 81 -10.82 3.96 -7.03
CA ARG A 81 -10.26 4.08 -5.69
C ARG A 81 -10.52 2.83 -4.82
N GLY A 82 -9.51 2.41 -4.06
CA GLY A 82 -9.65 1.39 -3.03
C GLY A 82 -10.45 1.88 -1.80
N PRO A 83 -10.69 1.00 -0.81
CA PRO A 83 -11.45 1.33 0.39
C PRO A 83 -10.91 2.54 1.15
N VAL A 84 -11.79 3.24 1.87
CA VAL A 84 -11.41 4.39 2.71
C VAL A 84 -10.50 3.93 3.85
N ALA A 85 -9.47 4.72 4.16
CA ALA A 85 -8.48 4.40 5.20
C ALA A 85 -9.08 4.23 6.60
N ALA A 86 -10.19 4.91 6.89
CA ALA A 86 -10.92 4.82 8.15
C ALA A 86 -11.89 3.61 8.23
N SER A 87 -11.88 2.71 7.24
CA SER A 87 -12.68 1.48 7.31
C SER A 87 -12.04 0.49 8.30
N ASP A 88 -12.86 -0.14 9.15
CA ASP A 88 -12.41 -1.17 10.10
C ASP A 88 -11.74 -2.37 9.45
N SER A 89 -11.97 -2.56 8.14
CA SER A 89 -11.34 -3.61 7.35
C SER A 89 -9.92 -3.28 6.90
N ILE A 90 -9.45 -2.05 7.09
CA ILE A 90 -8.15 -1.56 6.63
C ILE A 90 -7.23 -1.34 7.83
N LEU A 91 -6.12 -2.05 7.87
CA LEU A 91 -5.13 -1.97 8.95
C LEU A 91 -4.05 -0.94 8.65
N PHE A 92 -3.77 -0.71 7.37
CA PHE A 92 -2.82 0.27 6.87
C PHE A 92 -3.24 0.69 5.47
N LYS A 93 -3.07 1.96 5.15
CA LYS A 93 -3.22 2.49 3.80
C LYS A 93 -2.13 3.49 3.49
N ALA A 94 -1.53 3.41 2.31
CA ALA A 94 -0.66 4.44 1.77
C ALA A 94 -1.05 4.79 0.34
N ASN A 95 -0.83 6.03 -0.07
CA ASN A 95 -0.99 6.47 -1.45
C ASN A 95 0.23 7.24 -1.94
N MET A 96 0.47 7.11 -3.23
CA MET A 96 1.54 7.80 -3.93
C MET A 96 1.12 8.05 -5.38
N THR A 97 1.76 9.04 -6.00
CA THR A 97 1.51 9.41 -7.40
C THR A 97 2.84 9.45 -8.12
N PHE A 98 2.85 8.90 -9.34
CA PHE A 98 3.97 8.94 -10.28
C PHE A 98 3.54 9.74 -11.50
N SER A 99 4.43 10.56 -12.04
CA SER A 99 4.25 11.15 -13.37
C SER A 99 5.26 10.51 -14.32
N GLY A 100 4.92 10.39 -15.61
CA GLY A 100 5.82 9.78 -16.62
C GLY A 100 7.14 10.54 -16.85
N SER A 101 7.31 11.72 -16.24
CA SER A 101 8.56 12.50 -16.27
C SER A 101 9.32 12.48 -14.93
N ASP A 102 8.78 11.83 -13.90
CA ASP A 102 9.39 11.83 -12.59
C ASP A 102 10.57 10.84 -12.54
N SER A 103 11.67 11.30 -11.95
CA SER A 103 12.87 10.49 -11.72
C SER A 103 13.19 10.35 -10.22
N GLY A 104 12.32 10.88 -9.36
CA GLY A 104 12.45 10.83 -7.91
C GLY A 104 11.61 9.76 -7.24
N PHE A 105 11.86 9.58 -5.95
CA PHE A 105 10.94 8.83 -5.08
C PHE A 105 9.70 9.71 -4.80
N PRO A 106 8.48 9.19 -4.99
CA PRO A 106 7.26 9.94 -4.75
C PRO A 106 7.07 10.19 -3.25
N VAL A 107 6.28 11.20 -2.92
CA VAL A 107 5.82 11.40 -1.54
C VAL A 107 4.79 10.32 -1.21
N ILE A 108 5.12 9.48 -0.22
CA ILE A 108 4.21 8.46 0.30
C ILE A 108 3.41 9.08 1.44
N ASN A 109 2.09 9.22 1.28
CA ASN A 109 1.22 9.56 2.40
C ASN A 109 0.61 8.29 2.97
N GLN A 110 0.68 8.11 4.28
CA GLN A 110 0.27 6.88 4.94
C GLN A 110 -0.68 7.13 6.11
N TYR A 111 -1.54 6.14 6.37
CA TYR A 111 -2.47 6.05 7.48
C TYR A 111 -2.38 4.64 8.09
N PRO A 112 -2.21 4.51 9.42
CA PRO A 112 -2.03 5.58 10.41
C PRO A 112 -0.72 6.36 10.25
N SER A 113 -0.71 7.62 10.71
CA SER A 113 0.39 8.57 10.53
C SER A 113 1.70 8.05 11.18
N PRO A 114 2.86 8.17 10.52
CA PRO A 114 4.12 7.67 11.07
C PRO A 114 4.48 8.34 12.39
N GLN A 115 4.07 9.60 12.62
CA GLN A 115 4.32 10.33 13.87
C GLN A 115 3.61 9.73 15.09
N ILE A 116 2.57 8.90 14.91
CA ILE A 116 1.85 8.24 16.00
C ILE A 116 2.46 6.85 16.29
N SER A 117 3.31 6.32 15.41
CA SER A 117 3.86 4.96 15.48
C SER A 117 5.41 4.87 15.43
N ALA A 118 6.11 5.98 15.19
CA ALA A 118 7.57 6.02 15.12
C ALA A 118 8.20 5.98 16.53
N GLY A 119 8.20 4.80 17.15
CA GLY A 119 9.25 4.44 18.11
C GLY A 119 10.48 3.99 17.34
N PRO A 120 11.70 4.43 17.70
CA PRO A 120 12.92 3.96 17.04
C PRO A 120 13.02 2.43 17.17
N SER A 121 13.20 1.72 16.05
CA SER A 121 13.32 0.26 15.98
C SER A 121 14.71 -0.26 16.35
N PHE A 122 15.55 0.57 17.00
CA PHE A 122 16.85 0.15 17.51
C PHE A 122 17.14 0.80 18.87
N ALA A 123 17.32 -0.03 19.89
CA ALA A 123 18.01 0.25 21.14
C ALA A 123 19.05 -0.85 21.37
#